data_AF-A0A8C2T3H9-F1
#
_entry.id   AF-A0A8C2T3H9-F1
#
_cell.length_a   1.000
_cell.length_b   1.000
_cell.length_c   1.000
_cell.angle_alpha   90.00
_cell.angle_beta   90.00
_cell.angle_gamma   90.00
#
_symmetry.space_group_name_H-M   'P 1'
#
loop_
_entity.id
_entity.type
_entity.pdbx_description
1 polymer ?
#
loop_
_entity_poly.entity_id
_entity_poly.type
_entity_poly.pdbx_seq_one_letter_code
_entity_poly.pdbx_strand_id
1 'polypeptide(L)'
;LPSLTTEEERKHGVEQLVKRQKYIIDLASSMAQKFIFNGKHKTALPAALHALHFSTQVYGSSSVQLVPAYLLLAEACIGAGNLQQASNYLSQAQWIVLRTPDCSGAFQHRLHRGFGLLYVTDGNFDQALYHLAKDIYFASSTFGLKSVEVSGGYFLMANVFFRQNKMDIADSLYAELKPSKQKQFRS
;
A
#
# COMPACT_ATOMS: atom_id res chain seq x y z
N LEU A 1 49.52 8.43 -10.10
CA LEU A 1 49.35 8.46 -8.63
C LEU A 1 47.93 8.03 -8.31
N PRO A 2 47.68 6.89 -7.65
CA PRO A 2 46.34 6.52 -7.24
C PRO A 2 45.99 7.32 -5.97
N SER A 3 44.94 8.11 -6.02
CA SER A 3 44.44 8.87 -4.88
C SER A 3 43.91 7.92 -3.81
N LEU A 4 44.60 7.85 -2.68
CA LEU A 4 44.10 7.29 -1.43
C LEU A 4 43.02 8.26 -0.91
N THR A 5 41.78 8.10 -1.40
CA THR A 5 40.65 8.75 -0.74
C THR A 5 40.61 8.26 0.70
N THR A 6 40.50 9.19 1.64
CA THR A 6 40.44 8.85 3.05
C THR A 6 39.18 8.02 3.33
N GLU A 7 39.25 7.09 4.28
CA GLU A 7 38.09 6.23 4.63
C GLU A 7 36.86 7.07 5.03
N GLU A 8 37.08 8.28 5.55
CA GLU A 8 36.05 9.27 5.88
C GLU A 8 35.37 9.85 4.64
N GLU A 9 36.13 10.24 3.60
CA GLU A 9 35.57 10.69 2.32
C GLU A 9 34.78 9.58 1.62
N ARG A 10 35.25 8.33 1.71
CA ARG A 10 34.54 7.17 1.17
C ARG A 10 33.22 6.93 1.88
N LYS A 11 33.21 6.95 3.23
CA LYS A 11 31.99 6.83 4.04
C LYS A 11 31.02 7.96 3.75
N HIS A 12 31.51 9.20 3.72
CA HIS A 12 30.70 10.37 3.38
C HIS A 12 30.05 10.26 2.00
N GLY A 13 30.80 9.81 0.99
CA GLY A 13 30.28 9.60 -0.37
C GLY A 13 29.15 8.57 -0.41
N VAL A 14 29.30 7.45 0.30
CA VAL A 14 28.26 6.41 0.41
C VAL A 14 27.02 6.95 1.12
N GLU A 15 27.17 7.70 2.21
CA GLU A 15 26.03 8.30 2.92
C GLU A 15 25.25 9.28 2.04
N GLN A 16 25.95 10.12 1.28
CA GLN A 16 25.32 11.05 0.33
C GLN A 16 24.58 10.32 -0.78
N LEU A 17 25.15 9.22 -1.30
CA LEU A 17 24.51 8.38 -2.29
C LEU A 17 23.20 7.79 -1.76
N VAL A 18 23.23 7.19 -0.56
CA VAL A 18 22.05 6.61 0.08
C VAL A 18 20.98 7.68 0.34
N LYS A 19 21.36 8.88 0.80
CA LYS A 19 20.42 10.00 0.98
C LYS A 19 19.72 10.38 -0.33
N ARG A 20 20.46 10.47 -1.42
CA ARG A 20 19.89 10.77 -2.76
C ARG A 20 18.97 9.65 -3.24
N GLN A 21 19.35 8.39 -3.07
CA GLN A 21 18.51 7.26 -3.44
C GLN A 21 17.20 7.23 -2.64
N LYS A 22 17.24 7.51 -1.33
CA LYS A 22 16.03 7.65 -0.49
C LYS A 22 15.11 8.77 -0.98
N TYR A 23 15.67 9.93 -1.31
CA TYR A 23 14.89 11.01 -1.91
C TYR A 23 14.22 10.60 -3.23
N ILE A 24 14.94 9.86 -4.10
CA ILE A 24 14.37 9.34 -5.36
C ILE A 24 13.25 8.33 -5.09
N ILE A 25 13.38 7.46 -4.09
CA ILE A 25 12.33 6.51 -3.69
C ILE A 25 11.04 7.26 -3.31
N ASP A 26 11.16 8.30 -2.48
CA ASP A 26 10.01 9.07 -2.02
C ASP A 26 9.34 9.83 -3.17
N LEU A 27 10.15 10.46 -4.04
CA LEU A 27 9.66 11.17 -5.23
C LEU A 27 8.94 10.22 -6.20
N ALA A 28 9.56 9.10 -6.53
CA ALA A 28 9.02 8.12 -7.46
C ALA A 28 7.72 7.48 -6.93
N SER A 29 7.68 7.16 -5.63
CA SER A 29 6.48 6.65 -4.95
C SER A 29 5.34 7.67 -4.99
N SER A 30 5.64 8.94 -4.70
CA SER A 30 4.66 10.03 -4.74
C SER A 30 4.11 10.26 -6.14
N MET A 31 4.97 10.20 -7.17
CA MET A 31 4.55 10.29 -8.57
C MET A 31 3.64 9.11 -8.97
N ALA A 32 4.02 7.89 -8.62
CA ALA A 32 3.22 6.70 -8.89
C ALA A 32 1.83 6.82 -8.24
N GLN A 33 1.77 7.19 -6.97
CA GLN A 33 0.52 7.39 -6.24
C GLN A 33 -0.35 8.47 -6.90
N LYS A 34 0.25 9.60 -7.32
CA LYS A 34 -0.46 10.66 -8.04
C LYS A 34 -1.02 10.17 -9.37
N PHE A 35 -0.27 9.36 -10.12
CA PHE A 35 -0.78 8.81 -11.38
C PHE A 35 -1.93 7.84 -11.15
N ILE A 36 -1.82 6.96 -10.15
CA ILE A 36 -2.89 6.03 -9.75
C ILE A 36 -4.16 6.81 -9.38
N PHE A 37 -4.04 7.83 -8.53
CA PHE A 37 -5.16 8.67 -8.11
C PHE A 37 -5.87 9.36 -9.30
N ASN A 38 -5.09 9.77 -10.30
CA ASN A 38 -5.62 10.38 -11.52
C ASN A 38 -6.11 9.37 -12.58
N GLY A 39 -6.20 8.07 -12.25
CA GLY A 39 -6.59 7.01 -13.18
C GLY A 39 -5.56 6.71 -14.28
N LYS A 40 -4.36 7.30 -14.21
CA LYS A 40 -3.28 7.12 -15.19
C LYS A 40 -2.43 5.89 -14.84
N HIS A 41 -3.08 4.74 -14.71
CA HIS A 41 -2.49 3.52 -14.16
C HIS A 41 -1.25 3.03 -14.93
N LYS A 42 -1.31 3.00 -16.27
CA LYS A 42 -0.14 2.61 -17.10
C LYS A 42 1.04 3.57 -16.92
N THR A 43 0.78 4.86 -16.73
CA THR A 43 1.81 5.88 -16.50
C THR A 43 2.42 5.79 -15.09
N ALA A 44 1.72 5.18 -14.13
CA ALA A 44 2.25 4.95 -12.79
C ALA A 44 3.34 3.87 -12.74
N LEU A 45 3.30 2.89 -13.65
CA LEU A 45 4.18 1.71 -13.61
C LEU A 45 5.68 2.07 -13.64
N PRO A 46 6.19 2.93 -14.54
CA PRO A 46 7.61 3.29 -14.54
C PRO A 46 8.06 3.97 -13.23
N ALA A 47 7.21 4.84 -12.66
CA ALA A 47 7.52 5.50 -11.40
C ALA A 47 7.57 4.50 -10.23
N ALA A 48 6.61 3.58 -10.16
CA ALA A 48 6.61 2.53 -9.13
C ALA A 48 7.79 1.54 -9.30
N LEU A 49 8.19 1.22 -10.54
CA LEU A 49 9.38 0.41 -10.83
C LEU A 49 10.66 1.11 -10.39
N HIS A 50 10.79 2.42 -10.61
CA HIS A 50 11.92 3.19 -10.10
C HIS A 50 11.97 3.19 -8.57
N ALA A 51 10.82 3.37 -7.89
CA ALA A 51 10.74 3.27 -6.44
C ALA A 51 11.22 1.90 -5.95
N LEU A 52 10.79 0.81 -6.59
CA LEU A 52 11.24 -0.55 -6.25
C LEU A 52 12.73 -0.77 -6.48
N HIS A 53 13.26 -0.30 -7.63
CA HIS A 53 14.67 -0.44 -7.99
C HIS A 53 15.58 0.21 -6.94
N PHE A 54 15.34 1.48 -6.62
CA PHE A 54 16.15 2.18 -5.62
C PHE A 54 15.91 1.65 -4.21
N SER A 55 14.69 1.22 -3.86
CA SER A 55 14.43 0.57 -2.57
C SER A 55 15.25 -0.71 -2.42
N THR A 56 15.36 -1.50 -3.49
CA THR A 56 16.18 -2.71 -3.51
C THR A 56 17.67 -2.38 -3.32
N GLN A 57 18.17 -1.31 -3.93
CA GLN A 57 19.56 -0.86 -3.76
C GLN A 57 19.85 -0.37 -2.33
N VAL A 58 18.91 0.36 -1.72
CA VAL A 58 19.10 0.98 -0.40
C VAL A 58 18.90 -0.02 0.73
N TYR A 59 17.89 -0.88 0.63
CA TYR A 59 17.45 -1.74 1.74
C TYR A 59 17.71 -3.23 1.52
N GLY A 60 18.04 -3.65 0.30
CA GLY A 60 18.20 -5.05 -0.08
C GLY A 60 16.90 -5.74 -0.50
N SER A 61 17.01 -6.85 -1.23
CA SER A 61 15.88 -7.52 -1.90
C SER A 61 14.87 -8.21 -0.98
N SER A 62 15.21 -8.44 0.28
CA SER A 62 14.33 -9.11 1.27
C SER A 62 13.77 -8.15 2.33
N SER A 63 13.98 -6.85 2.16
CA SER A 63 13.60 -5.85 3.16
C SER A 63 12.11 -5.50 3.07
N VAL A 64 11.46 -5.36 4.24
CA VAL A 64 10.05 -4.94 4.35
C VAL A 64 9.79 -3.55 3.76
N GLN A 65 10.83 -2.72 3.64
CA GLN A 65 10.79 -1.39 3.04
C GLN A 65 10.51 -1.43 1.52
N LEU A 66 10.56 -2.61 0.87
CA LEU A 66 10.14 -2.78 -0.52
C LEU A 66 8.62 -2.95 -0.68
N VAL A 67 7.91 -3.35 0.39
CA VAL A 67 6.46 -3.61 0.36
C VAL A 67 5.68 -2.44 -0.24
N PRO A 68 5.89 -1.17 0.15
CA PRO A 68 5.16 -0.04 -0.43
C PRO A 68 5.28 0.07 -1.95
N ALA A 69 6.47 -0.20 -2.53
CA ALA A 69 6.68 -0.13 -3.97
C ALA A 69 5.98 -1.29 -4.70
N TYR A 70 6.00 -2.50 -4.14
CA TYR A 70 5.22 -3.62 -4.68
C TYR A 70 3.71 -3.35 -4.66
N LEU A 71 3.20 -2.72 -3.61
CA LEU A 71 1.79 -2.36 -3.52
C LEU A 71 1.38 -1.30 -4.56
N LEU A 72 2.23 -0.29 -4.81
CA LEU A 72 2.01 0.69 -5.88
C LEU A 72 1.97 0.03 -7.27
N LEU A 73 2.87 -0.93 -7.51
CA LEU A 73 2.89 -1.70 -8.76
C LEU A 73 1.62 -2.54 -8.90
N ALA A 74 1.20 -3.22 -7.83
CA ALA A 74 -0.03 -4.01 -7.84
C ALA A 74 -1.26 -3.14 -8.13
N GLU A 75 -1.42 -2.01 -7.44
CA GLU A 75 -2.55 -1.10 -7.63
C GLU A 75 -2.58 -0.51 -9.06
N ALA A 76 -1.42 -0.12 -9.59
CA ALA A 76 -1.30 0.31 -10.98
C ALA A 76 -1.65 -0.82 -11.97
N CYS A 77 -1.23 -2.07 -11.72
CA CYS A 77 -1.59 -3.22 -12.54
C CYS A 77 -3.10 -3.50 -12.49
N ILE A 78 -3.73 -3.44 -11.31
CA ILE A 78 -5.18 -3.62 -11.15
C ILE A 78 -5.94 -2.57 -11.97
N GLY A 79 -5.61 -1.29 -11.80
CA GLY A 79 -6.26 -0.21 -12.54
C GLY A 79 -6.01 -0.25 -14.05
N ALA A 80 -4.91 -0.88 -14.49
CA ALA A 80 -4.64 -1.14 -15.90
C ALA A 80 -5.32 -2.41 -16.45
N GLY A 81 -6.03 -3.17 -15.61
CA GLY A 81 -6.69 -4.44 -15.97
C GLY A 81 -5.76 -5.65 -16.02
N ASN A 82 -4.51 -5.54 -15.57
CA ASN A 82 -3.53 -6.63 -15.59
C ASN A 82 -3.49 -7.37 -14.25
N LEU A 83 -4.54 -8.15 -13.97
CA LEU A 83 -4.74 -8.81 -12.67
C LEU A 83 -3.68 -9.86 -12.36
N GLN A 84 -3.18 -10.58 -13.38
CA GLN A 84 -2.12 -11.57 -13.20
C GLN A 84 -0.82 -10.91 -12.69
N GLN A 85 -0.43 -9.79 -13.30
CA GLN A 85 0.76 -9.07 -12.87
C GLN A 85 0.58 -8.44 -11.49
N ALA A 86 -0.63 -7.93 -11.18
CA ALA A 86 -0.94 -7.44 -9.84
C ALA A 86 -0.81 -8.53 -8.78
N SER A 87 -1.34 -9.73 -9.05
CA SER A 87 -1.22 -10.88 -8.15
C SER A 87 0.24 -11.28 -7.90
N ASN A 88 1.08 -11.25 -8.94
CA ASN A 88 2.51 -11.52 -8.80
C ASN A 88 3.23 -10.49 -7.90
N TYR A 89 2.88 -9.21 -7.99
CA TYR A 89 3.46 -8.19 -7.11
C TYR A 89 2.94 -8.29 -5.67
N LEU A 90 1.66 -8.59 -5.47
CA LEU A 90 1.09 -8.83 -4.15
C LEU A 90 1.70 -10.07 -3.49
N SER A 91 1.96 -11.13 -4.25
CA SER A 91 2.62 -12.34 -3.76
C SER A 91 4.05 -12.05 -3.30
N GLN A 92 4.79 -11.20 -4.02
CA GLN A 92 6.13 -10.76 -3.60
C GLN A 92 6.07 -9.93 -2.30
N ALA A 93 5.14 -8.99 -2.21
CA ALA A 93 4.93 -8.22 -0.99
C ALA A 93 4.55 -9.12 0.20
N GLN A 94 3.67 -10.10 -0.03
CA GLN A 94 3.25 -11.07 0.97
C GLN A 94 4.41 -11.93 1.46
N TRP A 95 5.25 -12.41 0.55
CA TRP A 95 6.43 -13.19 0.91
C TRP A 95 7.36 -12.40 1.85
N ILE A 96 7.59 -11.12 1.58
CA ILE A 96 8.41 -10.25 2.44
C ILE A 96 7.74 -10.06 3.81
N VAL A 97 6.44 -9.77 3.85
CA VAL A 97 5.68 -9.61 5.10
C VAL A 97 5.74 -10.87 5.96
N LEU A 98 5.52 -12.06 5.36
CA LEU A 98 5.58 -13.34 6.06
C LEU A 98 6.97 -13.66 6.61
N ARG A 99 8.03 -13.22 5.92
CA ARG A 99 9.42 -13.43 6.35
C ARG A 99 9.94 -12.38 7.32
N THR A 100 9.16 -11.33 7.60
CA THR A 100 9.54 -10.27 8.53
C THR A 100 8.95 -10.58 9.90
N PRO A 101 9.77 -10.95 10.91
CA PRO A 101 9.28 -11.15 12.28
C PRO A 101 8.60 -9.88 12.79
N ASP A 102 7.49 -10.05 13.50
CA ASP A 102 6.71 -8.94 14.08
C ASP A 102 6.40 -7.82 13.07
N CYS A 103 6.12 -8.18 11.82
CA CYS A 103 5.81 -7.23 10.77
C CYS A 103 4.67 -6.31 11.20
N SER A 104 4.90 -5.00 11.15
CA SER A 104 3.96 -4.03 11.70
C SER A 104 2.60 -4.11 11.00
N GLY A 105 1.53 -3.85 11.76
CA GLY A 105 0.18 -3.81 11.21
C GLY A 105 0.03 -2.77 10.08
N ALA A 106 0.90 -1.74 10.04
CA ALA A 106 1.02 -0.76 8.95
C ALA A 106 1.32 -1.40 7.58
N PHE A 107 2.16 -2.45 7.53
CA PHE A 107 2.40 -3.17 6.28
C PHE A 107 1.31 -4.21 6.02
N GLN A 108 0.87 -4.93 7.06
CA GLN A 108 -0.12 -6.00 6.93
C GLN A 108 -1.45 -5.48 6.40
N HIS A 109 -1.97 -4.37 6.92
CA HIS A 109 -3.25 -3.84 6.47
C HIS A 109 -3.21 -3.40 5.00
N ARG A 110 -2.13 -2.72 4.57
CA ARG A 110 -1.97 -2.30 3.16
C ARG A 110 -1.85 -3.49 2.21
N LEU A 111 -1.15 -4.55 2.62
CA LEU A 111 -1.08 -5.79 1.85
C LEU A 111 -2.47 -6.42 1.68
N HIS A 112 -3.21 -6.54 2.79
CA HIS A 112 -4.57 -7.07 2.77
C HIS A 112 -5.53 -6.21 1.94
N ARG A 113 -5.39 -4.88 1.98
CA ARG A 113 -6.11 -3.96 1.09
C ARG A 113 -5.82 -4.23 -0.38
N GLY A 114 -4.56 -4.44 -0.74
CA GLY A 114 -4.15 -4.75 -2.11
C GLY A 114 -4.79 -6.03 -2.64
N PHE A 115 -4.78 -7.11 -1.84
CA PHE A 115 -5.49 -8.35 -2.19
C PHE A 115 -7.01 -8.16 -2.24
N GLY A 116 -7.59 -7.42 -1.29
CA GLY A 116 -9.01 -7.07 -1.32
C GLY A 116 -9.39 -6.41 -2.63
N LEU A 117 -8.66 -5.36 -3.04
CA LEU A 117 -8.87 -4.66 -4.31
C LEU A 117 -8.71 -5.59 -5.54
N LEU A 118 -7.71 -6.47 -5.54
CA LEU A 118 -7.50 -7.46 -6.60
C LEU A 118 -8.75 -8.34 -6.75
N TYR A 119 -9.22 -8.94 -5.65
CA TYR A 119 -10.35 -9.86 -5.68
C TYR A 119 -11.70 -9.18 -5.94
N VAL A 120 -11.88 -7.91 -5.51
CA VAL A 120 -13.05 -7.10 -5.92
C VAL A 120 -13.07 -6.92 -7.44
N THR A 121 -11.89 -6.70 -8.04
CA THR A 121 -11.76 -6.50 -9.49
C THR A 121 -11.94 -7.81 -10.26
N ASP A 122 -11.44 -8.91 -9.70
CA ASP A 122 -11.60 -10.27 -10.24
C ASP A 122 -13.03 -10.82 -10.12
N GLY A 123 -13.86 -10.23 -9.23
CA GLY A 123 -15.22 -10.69 -8.96
C GLY A 123 -15.31 -11.79 -7.90
N ASN A 124 -14.18 -12.21 -7.31
CA ASN A 124 -14.14 -13.17 -6.22
C ASN A 124 -14.46 -12.49 -4.88
N PHE A 125 -15.75 -12.26 -4.64
CA PHE A 125 -16.20 -11.49 -3.48
C PHE A 125 -15.89 -12.14 -2.13
N ASP A 126 -15.85 -13.47 -2.04
CA ASP A 126 -15.55 -14.16 -0.78
C ASP A 126 -14.10 -13.91 -0.34
N GLN A 127 -13.15 -14.02 -1.28
CA GLN A 127 -11.75 -13.68 -1.00
C GLN A 127 -11.57 -12.18 -0.75
N ALA A 128 -12.30 -11.33 -1.49
CA ALA A 128 -12.28 -9.89 -1.24
C ALA A 128 -12.69 -9.56 0.19
N LEU A 129 -13.83 -10.08 0.67
CA LEU A 129 -14.32 -9.84 2.03
C LEU A 129 -13.34 -10.36 3.09
N TYR A 130 -12.76 -11.55 2.90
CA TYR A 130 -11.73 -12.09 3.81
C TYR A 130 -10.54 -11.14 3.96
N HIS A 131 -9.99 -10.65 2.84
CA HIS A 131 -8.85 -9.75 2.86
C HIS A 131 -9.22 -8.36 3.39
N LEU A 132 -10.39 -7.82 3.06
CA LEU A 132 -10.84 -6.52 3.55
C LEU A 132 -11.13 -6.53 5.05
N ALA A 133 -11.68 -7.62 5.59
CA ALA A 133 -11.83 -7.78 7.04
C ALA A 133 -10.48 -7.74 7.76
N LYS A 134 -9.45 -8.39 7.20
CA LYS A 134 -8.09 -8.33 7.73
C LYS A 134 -7.46 -6.94 7.62
N ASP A 135 -7.68 -6.22 6.52
CA ASP A 135 -7.25 -4.82 6.38
C ASP A 135 -7.85 -3.96 7.50
N ILE A 136 -9.18 -4.01 7.69
CA ILE A 136 -9.87 -3.26 8.76
C ILE A 136 -9.31 -3.63 10.14
N TYR A 137 -9.12 -4.93 10.43
CA TYR A 137 -8.57 -5.39 11.70
C TYR A 137 -7.16 -4.83 11.98
N PHE A 138 -6.23 -4.97 11.03
CA PHE A 138 -4.85 -4.50 11.22
C PHE A 138 -4.77 -2.98 11.24
N ALA A 139 -5.52 -2.28 10.39
CA ALA A 139 -5.58 -0.82 10.39
C ALA A 139 -6.13 -0.30 11.73
N SER A 140 -7.23 -0.86 12.20
CA SER A 140 -7.85 -0.46 13.49
C SER A 140 -6.93 -0.72 14.67
N SER A 141 -6.22 -1.86 14.66
CA SER A 141 -5.27 -2.21 15.73
C SER A 141 -4.03 -1.32 15.73
N THR A 142 -3.62 -0.81 14.56
CA THR A 142 -2.40 0.00 14.40
C THR A 142 -2.65 1.49 14.60
N PHE A 143 -3.75 2.01 14.07
CA PHE A 143 -4.02 3.46 13.99
C PHE A 143 -5.26 3.90 14.79
N GLY A 144 -6.02 2.93 15.32
CA GLY A 144 -7.29 3.17 16.01
C GLY A 144 -8.50 3.16 15.08
N LEU A 145 -9.66 2.82 15.64
CA LEU A 145 -10.92 2.63 14.89
C LEU A 145 -11.40 3.86 14.09
N LYS A 146 -11.01 5.07 14.52
CA LYS A 146 -11.45 6.33 13.90
C LYS A 146 -10.43 6.92 12.92
N SER A 147 -9.36 6.21 12.60
CA SER A 147 -8.32 6.71 11.71
C SER A 147 -8.76 6.62 10.25
N VAL A 148 -8.21 7.50 9.41
CA VAL A 148 -8.49 7.54 7.97
C VAL A 148 -8.04 6.24 7.27
N GLU A 149 -7.05 5.56 7.83
CA GLU A 149 -6.54 4.30 7.33
C GLU A 149 -7.60 3.21 7.37
N VAL A 150 -8.53 3.22 8.33
CA VAL A 150 -9.60 2.21 8.44
C VAL A 150 -10.68 2.42 7.36
N SER A 151 -10.96 3.67 7.01
CA SER A 151 -12.02 4.07 6.07
C SER A 151 -11.90 3.40 4.70
N GLY A 152 -10.67 3.21 4.20
CA GLY A 152 -10.44 2.55 2.91
C GLY A 152 -10.94 1.11 2.86
N GLY A 153 -10.76 0.35 3.95
CA GLY A 153 -11.23 -1.03 4.06
C GLY A 153 -12.76 -1.11 4.11
N TYR A 154 -13.40 -0.26 4.92
CA TYR A 154 -14.86 -0.17 5.00
C TYR A 154 -15.49 0.22 3.66
N PHE A 155 -14.92 1.20 2.96
CA PHE A 155 -15.42 1.63 1.65
C PHE A 155 -15.37 0.50 0.61
N LEU A 156 -14.25 -0.22 0.52
CA LEU A 156 -14.14 -1.36 -0.40
C LEU A 156 -15.10 -2.49 -0.02
N MET A 157 -15.27 -2.76 1.28
CA MET A 157 -16.17 -3.81 1.77
C MET A 157 -17.63 -3.47 1.47
N ALA A 158 -18.03 -2.21 1.66
CA ALA A 158 -19.34 -1.71 1.29
C ALA A 158 -19.60 -1.86 -0.22
N ASN A 159 -18.61 -1.54 -1.07
CA ASN A 159 -18.72 -1.74 -2.52
C ASN A 159 -18.93 -3.21 -2.90
N VAL A 160 -18.34 -4.16 -2.16
CA VAL A 160 -18.59 -5.59 -2.38
C VAL A 160 -20.03 -5.95 -2.07
N PHE A 161 -20.55 -5.54 -0.91
CA PHE A 161 -21.94 -5.81 -0.52
C PHE A 161 -22.95 -5.13 -1.45
N PHE A 162 -22.64 -3.92 -1.93
CA PHE A 162 -23.41 -3.25 -2.97
C PHE A 162 -23.48 -4.09 -4.26
N ARG A 163 -22.35 -4.62 -4.75
CA ARG A 163 -22.31 -5.51 -5.93
C ARG A 163 -23.03 -6.85 -5.70
N GLN A 164 -23.15 -7.30 -4.46
CA GLN A 164 -23.95 -8.47 -4.07
C GLN A 164 -25.44 -8.15 -3.84
N ASN A 165 -25.89 -6.91 -4.06
CA ASN A 165 -27.25 -6.44 -3.78
C ASN A 165 -27.68 -6.57 -2.31
N LYS A 166 -26.73 -6.57 -1.38
CA LYS A 166 -26.94 -6.58 0.09
C LYS A 166 -26.89 -5.14 0.61
N MET A 167 -27.90 -4.37 0.21
CA MET A 167 -27.93 -2.91 0.39
C MET A 167 -27.96 -2.47 1.86
N ASP A 168 -28.65 -3.22 2.71
CA ASP A 168 -28.70 -3.02 4.16
C ASP A 168 -27.31 -3.02 4.81
N ILE A 169 -26.46 -3.97 4.41
CA ILE A 169 -25.09 -4.10 4.89
C ILE A 169 -24.23 -2.98 4.30
N ALA A 170 -24.35 -2.72 3.00
CA ALA A 170 -23.57 -1.68 2.33
C ALA A 170 -23.83 -0.29 2.95
N ASP A 171 -25.09 0.07 3.16
CA ASP A 171 -25.48 1.36 3.75
C ASP A 171 -24.98 1.52 5.18
N SER A 172 -25.03 0.44 5.97
CA SER A 172 -24.49 0.42 7.34
C SER A 172 -22.98 0.70 7.34
N LEU A 173 -22.23 0.09 6.43
CA LEU A 173 -20.78 0.30 6.33
C LEU A 173 -20.42 1.70 5.80
N TYR A 174 -21.19 2.25 4.86
CA TYR A 174 -21.00 3.64 4.43
C TYR A 174 -21.34 4.65 5.52
N ALA A 175 -22.28 4.34 6.43
CA ALA A 175 -22.61 5.20 7.55
C ALA A 175 -21.44 5.36 8.54
N GLU A 176 -20.64 4.30 8.75
CA GLU A 176 -19.43 4.35 9.58
C GLU A 176 -18.35 5.31 9.04
N LEU A 177 -18.38 5.62 7.74
CA LEU A 177 -17.47 6.58 7.12
C LEU A 177 -17.84 8.04 7.41
N LYS A 178 -19.05 8.30 7.91
CA LYS A 178 -19.50 9.67 8.23
C LYS A 178 -18.92 10.06 9.59
N PRO A 179 -18.23 11.22 9.70
CA PRO A 179 -17.72 11.67 10.98
C PRO A 179 -18.89 11.83 11.97
N SER A 180 -18.80 11.15 13.11
CA SER A 180 -19.75 11.30 14.21
C SER A 180 -19.82 12.78 14.60
N LYS A 181 -20.95 13.44 14.33
CA LYS A 181 -21.22 14.79 14.87
C LYS A 181 -21.00 14.70 16.38
N GLN A 182 -19.99 15.40 16.89
CA GLN A 182 -19.85 15.58 18.32
C GLN A 182 -21.19 16.14 18.83
N LYS A 183 -21.82 15.43 19.76
CA LYS A 183 -22.88 16.01 20.59
C LYS A 183 -22.26 17.22 21.27
N GLN A 184 -22.44 18.39 20.67
CA GLN A 184 -22.21 19.67 21.33
C GLN A 184 -23.27 19.73 22.42
N PHE A 185 -22.90 19.25 23.61
CA PHE A 185 -23.72 19.39 24.80
C PHE A 185 -23.92 20.88 25.03
N ARG A 186 -25.18 21.27 25.06
CA ARG A 186 -25.65 22.56 25.56
C ARG A 186 -25.04 22.78 26.96
N SER A 187 -24.47 23.97 27.17
CA SER A 187 -24.47 24.67 28.44
C SER A 187 -24.99 26.08 28.19
#